data_AF-A0A3D4R7S7-F1
#
_entry.id   AF-A0A3D4R7S7-F1
#
_cell.length_a   1.000
_cell.length_b   1.000
_cell.length_c   1.000
_cell.angle_alpha   90.00
_cell.angle_beta   90.00
_cell.angle_gamma   90.00
#
_symmetry.space_group_name_H-M   'P 1'
#
loop_
_entity.id
_entity.type
_entity.pdbx_description
1 polymer ?
#
loop_
_entity_poly.entity_id
_entity_poly.type
_entity_poly.pdbx_seq_one_letter_code
_entity_poly.pdbx_strand_id
1 'polypeptide(L)'
;MYNKTVLDVTMRKFLLLFFLSLGIYLMHFWITGQGIYGDGNGYYSYAHALYFERRLDFTPIYNHLSNFQGRHGTINRVGWNTEQTMTGLRNNLWTVGTGLFWIPSLALIHTTSMLLGTPISKFSSLYELGPGVTGIILGILGLYFSEKYLKLFFEKKVSELVIVTLFFTTNFFYRV
;
A
#
# COMPACT_ATOMS: atom_id res chain seq x y z
N MET A 1 -28.38 -26.13 -9.70
CA MET A 1 -28.77 -25.59 -8.38
C MET A 1 -27.49 -25.08 -7.71
N TYR A 2 -27.15 -23.81 -7.91
CA TYR A 2 -25.90 -23.21 -7.41
C TYR A 2 -26.04 -23.02 -5.89
N ASN A 3 -25.38 -23.86 -5.11
CA ASN A 3 -25.56 -23.91 -3.67
C ASN A 3 -24.97 -22.63 -3.04
N LYS A 4 -25.82 -21.81 -2.40
CA LYS A 4 -25.49 -20.47 -1.86
C LYS A 4 -24.65 -20.50 -0.56
N THR A 5 -24.13 -21.65 -0.16
CA THR A 5 -23.33 -21.83 1.07
C THR A 5 -21.82 -21.76 0.85
N VAL A 6 -21.36 -21.33 -0.33
CA VAL A 6 -19.94 -21.20 -0.73
C VAL A 6 -19.38 -19.83 -0.33
N LEU A 7 -19.41 -19.48 0.95
CA LEU A 7 -18.17 -18.96 1.52
C LEU A 7 -17.35 -20.21 1.83
N ASP A 8 -16.72 -20.75 0.77
CA ASP A 8 -15.85 -21.91 0.83
C ASP A 8 -14.89 -21.74 2.02
N VAL A 9 -14.59 -22.81 2.75
CA VAL A 9 -13.64 -22.78 3.88
C VAL A 9 -12.32 -22.13 3.44
N THR A 10 -11.95 -22.33 2.16
CA THR A 10 -10.85 -21.65 1.48
C THR A 10 -10.93 -20.12 1.57
N MET A 11 -12.10 -19.52 1.34
CA MET A 11 -12.31 -18.07 1.40
C MET A 11 -12.24 -17.52 2.82
N ARG A 12 -12.69 -18.31 3.82
CA ARG A 12 -12.63 -17.89 5.23
C ARG A 12 -11.20 -17.60 5.67
N LYS A 13 -10.23 -18.43 5.26
CA LYS A 13 -8.81 -18.19 5.55
C LYS A 13 -8.33 -16.87 4.99
N PHE A 14 -8.56 -16.59 3.71
CA PHE A 14 -8.10 -15.33 3.09
C PHE A 14 -8.76 -14.10 3.72
N LEU A 15 -10.03 -14.20 4.10
CA LEU A 15 -10.70 -13.13 4.87
C LEU A 15 -10.06 -12.93 6.25
N LEU A 16 -9.75 -14.01 6.98
CA LEU A 16 -9.03 -13.91 8.25
C LEU A 16 -7.66 -13.25 8.08
N LEU A 17 -6.88 -13.66 7.08
CA LEU A 17 -5.58 -13.04 6.77
C LEU A 17 -5.73 -11.56 6.36
N PHE A 18 -6.78 -11.23 5.60
CA PHE A 18 -7.10 -9.86 5.23
C PHE A 18 -7.39 -8.99 6.46
N PHE A 19 -8.31 -9.42 7.34
CA PHE A 19 -8.66 -8.64 8.53
C PHE A 19 -7.52 -8.57 9.54
N LEU A 20 -6.72 -9.63 9.68
CA LEU A 20 -5.51 -9.61 10.49
C LEU A 20 -4.52 -8.56 9.96
N SER A 21 -4.24 -8.58 8.65
CA SER A 21 -3.35 -7.61 8.01
C SER A 21 -3.89 -6.19 8.14
N LEU A 22 -5.18 -5.99 7.89
CA LEU A 22 -5.83 -4.70 8.03
C LEU A 22 -5.75 -4.17 9.47
N GLY A 23 -6.00 -5.03 10.46
CA GLY A 23 -5.90 -4.67 11.88
C GLY A 23 -4.50 -4.23 12.28
N ILE A 24 -3.48 -5.00 11.88
CA ILE A 24 -2.06 -4.66 12.14
C ILE A 24 -1.69 -3.34 11.45
N TYR A 25 -2.06 -3.17 10.18
CA TYR A 25 -1.79 -1.96 9.42
C TYR A 25 -2.42 -0.71 10.05
N LEU A 26 -3.71 -0.80 10.41
CA LEU A 26 -4.42 0.32 11.04
C LEU A 26 -3.87 0.63 12.43
N MET A 27 -3.47 -0.40 13.19
CA MET A 27 -2.81 -0.22 14.49
C MET A 27 -1.47 0.50 14.32
N HIS A 28 -0.62 0.07 13.39
CA HIS A 28 0.64 0.76 13.08
C HIS A 28 0.39 2.21 12.63
N PHE A 29 -0.52 2.43 11.69
CA PHE A 29 -0.89 3.79 11.24
C PHE A 29 -1.34 4.66 12.41
N TRP A 30 -2.13 4.10 13.33
CA TRP A 30 -2.56 4.79 14.52
C TRP A 30 -1.42 5.03 15.51
N ILE A 31 -0.40 4.19 15.59
CA ILE A 31 0.74 4.43 16.49
C ILE A 31 1.72 5.46 15.90
N THR A 32 2.04 5.37 14.61
CA THR A 32 3.12 6.15 13.98
C THR A 32 2.62 7.42 13.27
N GLY A 33 1.36 7.43 12.83
CA GLY A 33 0.79 8.50 12.03
C GLY A 33 1.13 8.44 10.53
N GLN A 34 1.78 7.36 10.07
CA GLN A 34 2.14 7.13 8.68
C GLN A 34 1.74 5.71 8.24
N GLY A 35 1.33 5.58 6.99
CA GLY A 35 0.95 4.30 6.37
C GLY A 35 2.01 3.76 5.44
N ILE A 36 2.96 4.59 5.02
CA ILE A 36 3.98 4.24 4.04
C ILE A 36 5.36 4.48 4.64
N TYR A 37 6.27 3.53 4.45
CA TYR A 37 7.63 3.59 4.99
C TYR A 37 8.67 3.01 4.02
N GLY A 38 9.95 3.35 4.24
CA GLY A 38 11.09 2.85 3.46
C GLY A 38 10.93 3.11 1.95
N ASP A 39 11.17 2.07 1.16
CA ASP A 39 11.01 2.09 -0.31
C ASP A 39 9.60 2.51 -0.76
N GLY A 40 8.60 2.32 0.10
CA GLY A 40 7.23 2.80 -0.11
C GLY A 40 7.17 4.29 -0.41
N ASN A 41 8.05 5.10 0.17
CA ASN A 41 8.07 6.55 -0.04
C ASN A 41 8.39 6.91 -1.51
N GLY A 42 9.27 6.14 -2.15
CA GLY A 42 9.63 6.32 -3.55
C GLY A 42 8.47 6.00 -4.49
N TYR A 43 7.82 4.85 -4.27
CA TYR A 43 6.62 4.46 -5.02
C TYR A 43 5.44 5.42 -4.78
N TYR A 44 5.28 5.90 -3.55
CA TYR A 44 4.20 6.82 -3.18
C TYR A 44 4.37 8.17 -3.85
N SER A 45 5.62 8.61 -4.04
CA SER A 45 5.92 9.85 -4.73
C SER A 45 5.47 9.83 -6.20
N TYR A 46 5.47 8.66 -6.87
CA TYR A 46 4.84 8.51 -8.18
C TYR A 46 3.33 8.66 -8.12
N ALA A 47 2.66 7.94 -7.21
CA ALA A 47 1.22 8.01 -7.06
C ALA A 47 0.76 9.45 -6.77
N HIS A 48 1.45 10.13 -5.85
CA HIS A 48 1.17 11.49 -5.44
C HIS A 48 1.39 12.50 -6.57
N ALA A 49 2.57 12.48 -7.22
CA ALA A 49 2.89 13.43 -8.28
C ALA A 49 1.97 13.28 -9.50
N LEU A 50 1.71 12.05 -9.94
CA LEU A 50 0.81 11.79 -11.06
C LEU A 50 -0.64 12.21 -10.76
N TYR A 51 -1.11 11.98 -9.53
CA TYR A 51 -2.48 12.32 -9.16
C TYR A 51 -2.69 13.81 -8.90
N PHE A 52 -1.84 14.44 -8.07
CA PHE A 52 -2.02 15.83 -7.65
C PHE A 52 -1.32 16.85 -8.56
N GLU A 53 -0.08 16.58 -8.97
CA GLU A 53 0.70 17.51 -9.79
C GLU A 53 0.46 17.30 -11.30
N ARG A 54 -0.14 16.17 -11.69
CA ARG A 54 -0.42 15.77 -13.08
C ARG A 54 0.81 15.74 -13.98
N ARG A 55 1.98 15.62 -13.37
CA ARG A 55 3.30 15.55 -14.02
C ARG A 55 4.28 14.86 -13.07
N LEU A 56 5.43 14.43 -13.58
CA LEU A 56 6.49 13.80 -12.78
C LEU A 56 7.34 14.84 -12.03
N ASP A 57 6.69 15.75 -11.32
CA ASP A 57 7.36 16.70 -10.43
C ASP A 57 7.24 16.22 -8.99
N PHE A 58 8.32 15.60 -8.51
CA PHE A 58 8.38 15.08 -7.14
C PHE A 58 8.76 16.15 -6.11
N THR A 59 9.05 17.38 -6.53
CA THR A 59 9.52 18.44 -5.63
C THR A 59 8.56 18.69 -4.45
N PRO A 60 7.24 18.84 -4.67
CA PRO A 60 6.31 19.11 -3.57
C PRO A 60 6.24 17.95 -2.57
N ILE A 61 6.13 16.71 -3.06
CA ILE A 61 6.05 15.52 -2.21
C ILE A 61 7.38 15.24 -1.49
N TYR A 62 8.53 15.45 -2.14
CA TYR A 62 9.83 15.30 -1.48
C TYR A 62 10.05 16.33 -0.39
N ASN A 63 9.64 17.58 -0.59
CA ASN A 63 9.73 18.60 0.45
C ASN A 63 8.84 18.25 1.65
N HIS A 64 7.64 17.72 1.39
CA HIS A 64 6.76 17.22 2.45
C HIS A 64 7.36 16.01 3.19
N LEU A 65 7.82 14.99 2.46
CA LEU A 65 8.40 13.77 3.04
C LEU A 65 9.71 14.04 3.77
N SER A 66 10.50 15.03 3.34
CA SER A 66 11.74 15.41 4.03
C SER A 66 11.48 16.06 5.39
N ASN A 67 10.28 16.61 5.60
CA ASN A 67 9.86 17.31 6.82
C ASN A 67 8.57 16.70 7.37
N PHE A 68 8.40 15.39 7.25
CA PHE A 68 7.15 14.73 7.57
C PHE A 68 6.87 14.79 9.07
N GLN A 69 5.67 15.26 9.44
CA GLN A 69 5.25 15.36 10.84
C GLN A 69 4.59 14.04 11.28
N GLY A 70 5.40 13.13 11.82
CA GLY A 70 4.91 11.90 12.45
C GLY A 70 4.37 12.17 13.86
N ARG A 71 3.79 11.15 14.50
CA ARG A 71 3.29 11.28 15.88
C ARG A 71 4.39 11.52 16.93
N HIS A 72 5.63 11.14 16.63
CA HIS A 72 6.77 11.26 17.53
C HIS A 72 7.78 12.34 17.12
N GLY A 73 7.38 13.25 16.22
CA GLY A 73 8.20 14.37 15.75
C GLY A 73 8.42 14.38 14.25
N THR A 74 9.27 15.31 13.80
CA THR A 74 9.62 15.47 12.39
C THR A 74 10.64 14.41 11.97
N ILE A 75 10.33 13.70 10.88
CA ILE A 75 11.20 12.68 10.31
C ILE A 75 11.48 12.97 8.84
N ASN A 76 12.73 12.76 8.42
CA ASN A 76 13.09 12.78 7.01
C ASN A 76 12.84 11.39 6.40
N ARG A 77 11.88 11.32 5.48
CA ARG A 77 11.49 10.10 4.75
C ARG A 77 12.13 9.99 3.37
N VAL A 78 12.94 10.98 2.97
CA VAL A 78 13.69 11.05 1.71
C VAL A 78 15.17 10.82 1.99
N GLY A 79 15.56 9.55 2.06
CA GLY A 79 16.93 9.11 2.34
C GLY A 79 17.77 8.81 1.08
N TRP A 80 17.35 9.29 -0.08
CA TRP A 80 17.96 8.97 -1.37
C TRP A 80 18.37 10.22 -2.15
N ASN A 81 19.17 10.01 -3.20
CA ASN A 81 19.59 11.08 -4.10
C ASN A 81 18.38 11.60 -4.90
N THR A 82 18.12 12.91 -4.80
CA THR A 82 17.00 13.61 -5.46
C THR A 82 17.48 14.69 -6.43
N GLU A 83 18.65 14.48 -7.04
CA GLU A 83 19.27 15.41 -7.99
C GLU A 83 18.33 15.78 -9.14
N GLN A 84 18.54 16.99 -9.66
CA GLN A 84 17.82 17.45 -10.83
C GLN A 84 18.27 16.68 -12.07
N THR A 85 17.29 16.27 -12.86
CA THR A 85 17.52 15.67 -14.17
C THR A 85 17.72 16.76 -15.22
N MET A 86 18.04 16.36 -16.46
CA MET A 86 18.15 17.29 -17.60
C MET A 86 16.86 18.10 -17.88
N THR A 87 15.71 17.68 -17.35
CA THR A 87 14.43 18.41 -17.49
C THR A 87 14.22 19.45 -16.38
N GLY A 88 15.15 19.58 -15.43
CA GLY A 88 15.04 20.45 -14.25
C GLY A 88 14.18 19.88 -13.12
N LEU A 89 13.56 18.71 -13.31
CA LEU A 89 12.77 18.01 -12.28
C LEU A 89 13.65 17.06 -11.48
N ARG A 90 13.33 16.86 -10.19
CA ARG A 90 14.02 15.88 -9.33
C ARG A 90 13.83 14.46 -9.83
N ASN A 91 14.87 13.62 -9.76
CA ASN A 91 14.77 12.21 -10.12
C ASN A 91 14.01 11.39 -9.06
N ASN A 92 13.55 10.20 -9.46
CA ASN A 92 13.01 9.17 -8.57
C ASN A 92 13.59 7.83 -9.01
N LEU A 93 14.28 7.14 -8.09
CA LEU A 93 15.05 5.93 -8.38
C LEU A 93 14.18 4.66 -8.49
N TRP A 94 12.95 4.72 -7.98
CA TRP A 94 12.04 3.58 -7.99
C TRP A 94 11.29 3.45 -9.31
N THR A 95 10.76 2.27 -9.58
CA THR A 95 9.93 2.05 -10.76
C THR A 95 8.51 2.56 -10.52
N VAL A 96 7.90 3.18 -11.54
CA VAL A 96 6.55 3.76 -11.47
C VAL A 96 5.42 2.77 -11.18
N GLY A 97 5.61 1.47 -11.50
CA GLY A 97 4.55 0.45 -11.52
C GLY A 97 3.70 0.40 -10.24
N THR A 98 4.33 0.27 -9.07
CA THR A 98 3.63 0.24 -7.78
C THR A 98 2.81 1.51 -7.54
N GLY A 99 3.35 2.67 -7.90
CA GLY A 99 2.66 3.95 -7.76
C GLY A 99 1.36 4.02 -8.58
N LEU A 100 1.33 3.40 -9.78
CA LEU A 100 0.12 3.35 -10.61
C LEU A 100 -1.02 2.56 -9.94
N PHE A 101 -0.71 1.46 -9.26
CA PHE A 101 -1.71 0.68 -8.53
C PHE A 101 -2.30 1.44 -7.33
N TRP A 102 -1.58 2.42 -6.80
CA TRP A 102 -2.02 3.23 -5.66
C TRP A 102 -2.88 4.43 -6.06
N ILE A 103 -2.79 4.93 -7.29
CA ILE A 103 -3.57 6.09 -7.76
C ILE A 103 -5.09 5.92 -7.52
N PRO A 104 -5.73 4.78 -7.85
CA PRO A 104 -7.17 4.63 -7.63
C PRO A 104 -7.60 4.80 -6.17
N SER A 105 -6.80 4.34 -5.21
CA SER A 105 -7.14 4.50 -3.79
C SER A 105 -6.89 5.91 -3.27
N LEU A 106 -5.87 6.61 -3.78
CA LEU A 106 -5.69 8.05 -3.55
C LEU A 106 -6.89 8.83 -4.08
N ALA A 107 -7.34 8.51 -5.29
CA ALA A 107 -8.49 9.15 -5.92
C ALA A 107 -9.79 8.91 -5.13
N LEU A 108 -9.98 7.69 -4.63
CA LEU A 108 -11.12 7.36 -3.77
C LEU A 108 -11.12 8.17 -2.48
N ILE A 109 -9.97 8.28 -1.78
CA ILE A 109 -9.86 9.08 -0.54
C ILE A 109 -10.10 10.56 -0.84
N HIS A 110 -9.53 11.08 -1.93
CA HIS A 110 -9.70 12.47 -2.29
C HIS A 110 -11.18 12.79 -2.59
N THR A 111 -11.80 12.01 -3.47
CA THR A 111 -13.20 12.23 -3.88
C THR A 111 -14.17 12.06 -2.72
N THR A 112 -13.97 11.07 -1.84
CA THR A 112 -14.79 10.90 -0.63
C THR A 112 -14.65 12.09 0.32
N SER A 113 -13.44 12.61 0.54
CA SER A 113 -13.25 13.82 1.38
C SER A 113 -13.97 15.05 0.82
N MET A 114 -13.97 15.21 -0.50
CA MET A 114 -14.68 16.29 -1.19
C MET A 114 -16.20 16.13 -1.05
N LEU A 115 -16.72 14.91 -1.24
CA LEU A 115 -18.16 14.62 -1.14
C LEU A 115 -18.70 14.78 0.28
N LEU A 116 -17.89 14.47 1.29
CA LEU A 116 -18.25 14.65 2.71
C LEU A 116 -18.07 16.09 3.21
N GLY A 117 -17.66 17.02 2.36
CA GLY A 117 -17.43 18.42 2.74
C GLY A 117 -16.24 18.62 3.69
N THR A 118 -15.33 17.65 3.75
CA THR A 118 -14.14 17.66 4.61
C THR A 118 -12.87 17.61 3.77
N PRO A 119 -12.62 18.61 2.89
CA PRO A 119 -11.46 18.59 2.01
C PRO A 119 -10.18 18.52 2.83
N ILE A 120 -9.39 17.47 2.61
CA ILE A 120 -8.12 17.26 3.29
C ILE A 120 -6.96 17.73 2.40
N SER A 121 -5.95 18.33 3.02
CA SER A 121 -4.70 18.71 2.35
C SER A 121 -4.14 17.54 1.56
N LYS A 122 -3.65 17.75 0.34
CA LYS A 122 -2.99 16.72 -0.49
C LYS A 122 -1.80 16.02 0.18
N PHE A 123 -1.28 16.59 1.27
CA PHE A 123 -0.21 16.02 2.10
C PHE A 123 -0.71 15.36 3.40
N SER A 124 -2.03 15.18 3.53
CA SER A 124 -2.62 14.48 4.65
C SER A 124 -2.15 13.03 4.67
N SER A 125 -1.73 12.54 5.84
CA SER A 125 -1.35 11.14 6.04
C SER A 125 -2.52 10.19 5.80
N LEU A 126 -3.76 10.68 5.81
CA LEU A 126 -4.93 9.87 5.45
C LEU A 126 -4.85 9.30 4.04
N TYR A 127 -4.17 9.98 3.10
CA TYR A 127 -3.95 9.42 1.76
C TYR A 127 -3.11 8.16 1.76
N GLU A 128 -2.25 7.96 2.77
CA GLU A 128 -1.41 6.77 2.89
C GLU A 128 -2.22 5.51 3.25
N LEU A 129 -3.42 5.66 3.84
CA LEU A 129 -4.33 4.54 4.11
C LEU A 129 -4.70 3.78 2.84
N GLY A 130 -4.92 4.51 1.74
CA GLY A 130 -5.33 3.93 0.46
C GLY A 130 -4.30 2.93 -0.09
N PRO A 131 -3.05 3.35 -0.33
CA PRO A 131 -1.95 2.49 -0.72
C PRO A 131 -1.76 1.26 0.17
N GLY A 132 -1.82 1.42 1.49
CA GLY A 132 -1.69 0.30 2.43
C GLY A 132 -2.81 -0.73 2.27
N VAL A 133 -4.07 -0.27 2.20
CA VAL A 133 -5.22 -1.15 1.95
C VAL A 133 -5.14 -1.81 0.57
N THR A 134 -4.75 -1.08 -0.47
CA THR A 134 -4.51 -1.63 -1.80
C THR A 134 -3.45 -2.72 -1.77
N GLY A 135 -2.33 -2.50 -1.07
CA GLY A 135 -1.26 -3.47 -0.90
C GLY A 135 -1.74 -4.75 -0.22
N ILE A 136 -2.56 -4.63 0.84
CA ILE A 136 -3.16 -5.78 1.52
C ILE A 136 -4.08 -6.56 0.56
N ILE A 137 -4.97 -5.87 -0.17
CA ILE A 137 -5.86 -6.51 -1.15
C ILE A 137 -5.05 -7.30 -2.19
N LEU A 138 -4.05 -6.65 -2.80
CA LEU A 138 -3.21 -7.29 -3.82
C LEU A 138 -2.38 -8.46 -3.24
N GLY A 139 -1.86 -8.33 -2.02
CA GLY A 139 -1.15 -9.39 -1.33
C GLY A 139 -2.02 -10.62 -1.06
N ILE A 140 -3.25 -10.42 -0.56
CA ILE A 140 -4.21 -11.50 -0.33
C ILE A 140 -4.65 -12.15 -1.65
N LEU A 141 -4.88 -11.36 -2.71
CA LEU A 141 -5.17 -11.90 -4.04
C LEU A 141 -4.00 -12.73 -4.59
N GLY A 142 -2.77 -12.25 -4.40
CA GLY A 142 -1.56 -12.98 -4.80
C GLY A 142 -1.46 -14.33 -4.10
N LEU A 143 -1.69 -14.39 -2.80
CA LEU A 143 -1.73 -15.65 -2.03
C LEU A 143 -2.86 -16.57 -2.50
N TYR A 144 -4.04 -16.02 -2.76
CA TYR A 144 -5.18 -16.79 -3.26
C TYR A 144 -4.91 -17.45 -4.61
N PHE A 145 -4.40 -16.70 -5.58
CA PHE A 145 -4.06 -17.25 -6.90
C PHE A 145 -2.89 -18.22 -6.83
N SER A 146 -1.89 -17.94 -5.99
CA SER A 146 -0.78 -18.86 -5.74
C SER A 146 -1.28 -20.20 -5.18
N GLU A 147 -2.21 -20.19 -4.23
CA GLU A 147 -2.79 -21.42 -3.70
C GLU A 147 -3.53 -22.20 -4.78
N LYS A 148 -4.35 -21.52 -5.58
CA LYS A 148 -5.08 -22.15 -6.69
C LYS A 148 -4.14 -22.81 -7.68
N TYR A 149 -3.01 -22.18 -7.97
CA TYR A 149 -2.00 -22.71 -8.87
C TYR A 149 -1.28 -23.91 -8.25
N LEU A 150 -0.85 -23.85 -6.98
CA LEU A 150 -0.19 -24.95 -6.29
C LEU A 150 -1.07 -26.20 -6.21
N LYS A 151 -2.37 -26.03 -5.99
CA LYS A 151 -3.37 -27.12 -5.96
C LYS A 151 -3.50 -27.88 -7.30
N LEU A 152 -2.93 -27.37 -8.39
CA LEU A 152 -2.86 -28.11 -9.67
C LEU A 152 -1.77 -29.19 -9.67
N PHE A 153 -0.76 -29.08 -8.79
CA PHE A 153 0.43 -29.94 -8.79
C PHE A 153 0.65 -30.67 -7.46
N PHE A 154 0.15 -30.12 -6.35
CA PHE A 154 0.42 -30.62 -5.00
C PHE A 154 -0.87 -30.89 -4.23
N GLU A 155 -0.75 -31.71 -3.18
CA GLU A 155 -1.86 -31.96 -2.26
C GLU A 155 -2.38 -30.67 -1.61
N LYS A 156 -3.69 -30.67 -1.31
CA LYS A 156 -4.39 -29.54 -0.69
C LYS A 156 -3.68 -29.06 0.58
N LYS A 157 -3.32 -29.98 1.48
CA LYS A 157 -2.70 -29.65 2.78
C LYS A 157 -1.33 -28.99 2.61
N VAL A 158 -0.51 -29.50 1.69
CA VAL A 158 0.81 -28.94 1.38
C VAL A 158 0.67 -27.53 0.82
N SER A 159 -0.24 -27.35 -0.16
CA SER A 159 -0.52 -26.04 -0.76
C SER A 159 -1.00 -25.03 0.30
N GLU A 160 -1.89 -25.45 1.20
CA GLU A 160 -2.42 -24.59 2.26
C GLU A 160 -1.34 -24.18 3.26
N LEU A 161 -0.46 -25.11 3.65
CA LEU A 161 0.66 -24.85 4.56
C LEU A 161 1.65 -23.86 3.95
N VAL A 162 2.05 -24.06 2.69
CA VAL A 162 2.95 -23.16 1.96
C VAL A 162 2.43 -21.73 1.94
N ILE A 163 1.12 -21.55 1.72
CA ILE A 163 0.51 -20.22 1.66
C ILE A 163 0.50 -19.53 3.03
N VAL A 164 0.24 -20.27 4.11
CA VAL A 164 0.32 -19.72 5.47
C VAL A 164 1.77 -19.34 5.79
N THR A 165 2.75 -20.18 5.46
CA THR A 165 4.16 -19.87 5.65
C THR A 165 4.58 -18.64 4.84
N LEU A 166 4.22 -18.59 3.54
CA LEU A 166 4.53 -17.45 2.67
C LEU A 166 3.99 -16.14 3.25
N PHE A 167 2.76 -16.14 3.77
CA PHE A 167 2.16 -14.98 4.41
C PHE A 167 3.03 -14.44 5.57
N PHE A 168 3.50 -15.30 6.47
CA PHE A 168 4.36 -14.90 7.59
C PHE A 168 5.79 -14.52 7.17
N THR A 169 6.27 -14.95 6.00
CA THR A 169 7.56 -14.52 5.46
C THR A 169 7.52 -13.16 4.76
N THR A 170 6.34 -12.57 4.57
CA THR A 170 6.24 -11.27 3.90
C THR A 170 6.85 -10.16 4.76
N ASN A 171 7.40 -9.13 4.09
CA ASN A 171 7.91 -7.91 4.76
C ASN A 171 6.82 -7.16 5.55
N PHE A 172 5.55 -7.54 5.40
CA PHE A 172 4.42 -6.96 6.10
C PHE A 172 4.59 -7.03 7.62
N PHE A 173 5.17 -8.10 8.17
CA PHE A 173 5.35 -8.26 9.61
C PHE A 173 6.64 -7.64 10.16
N TYR A 174 7.56 -7.24 9.29
CA TYR A 174 8.88 -6.72 9.69
C TYR A 174 9.00 -5.20 9.55
N ARG A 175 8.12 -4.58 8.75
CA ARG A 175 8.20 -3.16 8.37
C ARG A 175 6.90 -2.40 8.66
N VAL A 176 5.95 -3.03 9.34
CA VAL A 176 4.72 -2.46 9.91
C VAL A 176 4.86 -2.50 11.43
#